data_AF-A0A7D9LNL5-F1
#
_entry.id   AF-A0A7D9LNL5-F1
#
_cell.length_a   1.000
_cell.length_b   1.000
_cell.length_c   1.000
_cell.angle_alpha   90.00
_cell.angle_beta   90.00
_cell.angle_gamma   90.00
#
_symmetry.space_group_name_H-M   'P 1'
#
loop_
_entity.id
_entity.type
_entity.pdbx_description
1 polymer ?
#
loop_
_entity_poly.entity_id
_entity_poly.type
_entity_poly.pdbx_seq_one_letter_code
_entity_poly.pdbx_strand_id
1 'polypeptide(L)'
;KYVYIETSRPRVRGGIAFLVSPQVSGAQCLKFSYHMYGANTGSLIVYQNMGYQMVELFKKSGNKGNQWKKAEVQINNGNYYS
;
A
#
# COMPACT_ATOMS: atom_id res chain seq x y z
N LYS A 1 17.09 -2.42 -2.68
CA LYS A 1 16.35 -3.66 -2.34
C LYS A 1 14.85 -3.36 -2.42
N TYR A 2 14.02 -4.26 -2.94
CA TYR A 2 12.56 -4.07 -3.11
C TYR A 2 11.79 -5.28 -2.57
N VAL A 3 10.56 -5.06 -2.12
CA VAL A 3 9.63 -6.15 -1.77
C VAL A 3 8.80 -6.48 -3.02
N TYR A 4 8.72 -7.77 -3.37
CA TYR A 4 8.03 -8.22 -4.58
C TYR A 4 6.98 -9.27 -4.23
N ILE A 5 5.83 -9.14 -4.87
CA ILE A 5 4.70 -10.05 -4.73
C ILE A 5 4.44 -10.64 -6.13
N GLU A 6 4.82 -11.91 -6.33
CA GLU A 6 4.64 -12.62 -7.59
C GLU A 6 3.14 -12.77 -7.91
N THR A 7 2.62 -12.22 -9.01
CA THR A 7 1.17 -12.29 -9.31
C THR A 7 0.83 -13.27 -10.44
N SER A 8 1.83 -13.93 -11.04
CA SER A 8 1.63 -14.89 -12.12
C SER A 8 1.21 -16.28 -11.64
N ARG A 9 0.70 -17.10 -12.57
CA ARG A 9 0.32 -18.48 -12.30
C ARG A 9 1.57 -19.32 -11.97
N PRO A 10 1.49 -20.30 -11.04
CA PRO A 10 0.29 -20.77 -10.36
C PRO A 10 0.11 -20.15 -8.97
N ARG A 11 -0.23 -18.85 -8.88
CA ARG A 11 -0.77 -18.28 -7.63
C ARG A 11 -2.29 -18.46 -7.52
N VAL A 12 -2.74 -18.80 -6.32
CA VAL A 12 -4.14 -18.71 -5.91
C VAL A 12 -4.50 -17.22 -5.79
N ARG A 13 -5.54 -16.80 -6.53
CA ARG A 13 -6.04 -15.42 -6.52
C ARG A 13 -6.54 -15.08 -5.10
N GLY A 14 -6.16 -13.92 -4.56
CA GLY A 14 -6.63 -13.45 -3.26
C GLY A 14 -5.64 -13.58 -2.10
N GLY A 15 -4.41 -14.07 -2.31
CA GLY A 15 -3.36 -14.03 -1.30
C GLY A 15 -3.02 -12.59 -0.92
N ILE A 16 -3.14 -12.26 0.37
CA ILE A 16 -2.81 -10.95 0.93
C ILE A 16 -1.46 -11.07 1.65
N ALA A 17 -0.51 -10.21 1.31
CA ALA A 17 0.73 -10.05 2.06
C ALA A 17 0.69 -8.73 2.81
N PHE A 18 0.96 -8.76 4.11
CA PHE A 18 1.04 -7.57 4.95
C PHE A 18 2.51 -7.21 5.19
N LEU A 19 2.85 -5.95 4.93
CA LEU A 19 4.09 -5.34 5.41
C LEU A 19 3.71 -4.35 6.50
N VAL A 20 4.16 -4.61 7.72
CA VAL A 20 3.82 -3.80 8.90
C VAL A 20 5.05 -2.99 9.28
N SER A 21 4.90 -1.67 9.38
CA SER A 21 5.95 -0.79 9.87
C SER A 21 6.10 -0.90 11.40
N PRO A 22 7.22 -0.45 11.98
CA PRO A 22 7.25 -0.07 13.38
C PRO A 22 6.15 0.95 13.70
N GLN A 23 5.83 1.09 14.99
CA GLN A 23 4.94 2.16 15.43
C GLN A 23 5.55 3.52 15.10
N VAL A 24 4.72 4.40 14.58
CA VAL A 24 5.06 5.77 14.22
C VAL A 24 4.22 6.72 15.06
N SER A 25 4.81 7.83 15.49
CA SER A 25 4.13 8.88 16.26
C SER A 25 4.23 10.23 15.56
N GLY A 26 3.20 11.06 15.72
CA GLY A 26 3.13 12.39 15.13
C GLY A 26 2.69 12.38 13.66
N ALA A 27 2.59 13.58 13.10
CA ALA A 27 2.34 13.76 11.68
C ALA A 27 3.57 13.32 10.87
N GLN A 28 3.37 12.43 9.91
CA GLN A 28 4.43 11.89 9.06
C GLN A 28 4.00 11.81 7.60
N CYS A 29 4.97 11.79 6.68
CA CYS A 29 4.71 11.55 5.27
C CYS A 29 5.40 10.26 4.83
N LEU A 30 4.61 9.22 4.58
CA LEU A 30 5.10 7.97 4.01
C LEU A 30 5.33 8.15 2.52
N LYS A 31 6.58 8.00 2.09
CA LYS A 31 6.98 8.03 0.67
C LYS A 31 7.46 6.65 0.24
N PHE A 32 6.88 6.13 -0.85
CA PHE A 32 7.29 4.83 -1.39
C PHE A 32 7.18 4.81 -2.91
N SER A 33 7.94 3.88 -3.52
CA SER A 33 7.81 3.58 -4.94
C SER A 33 7.10 2.24 -5.12
N TYR A 34 6.23 2.15 -6.12
CA TYR A 34 5.48 0.94 -6.45
C TYR A 34 5.53 0.67 -7.95
N HIS A 35 5.50 -0.61 -8.32
CA HIS A 35 5.43 -1.07 -9.70
C HIS A 35 4.30 -2.10 -9.81
N MET A 36 3.29 -1.78 -10.62
CA MET A 36 2.09 -2.60 -10.78
C MET A 36 1.85 -2.83 -12.26
N TYR A 37 2.29 -3.97 -12.78
CA TYR A 37 2.20 -4.31 -14.19
C TYR A 37 1.72 -5.75 -14.39
N GLY A 38 0.82 -5.95 -15.35
CA GLY A 38 0.24 -7.26 -15.69
C GLY A 38 -1.29 -7.32 -15.54
N ALA A 39 -1.91 -8.28 -16.23
CA ALA A 39 -3.37 -8.46 -16.22
C ALA A 39 -3.91 -8.97 -14.88
N ASN A 40 -3.08 -9.70 -14.13
CA ASN A 40 -3.44 -10.30 -12.84
C ASN A 40 -2.97 -9.47 -11.64
N THR A 41 -2.51 -8.24 -11.86
CA THR A 41 -2.05 -7.39 -10.77
C THR A 41 -3.20 -7.08 -9.81
N GLY A 42 -3.02 -7.39 -8.53
CA GLY A 42 -4.00 -7.19 -7.47
C GLY A 42 -4.12 -5.72 -7.02
N SER A 43 -4.33 -5.53 -5.72
CA SER A 43 -4.39 -4.21 -5.10
C SER A 43 -3.21 -3.99 -4.15
N LEU A 44 -2.66 -2.78 -4.19
CA LEU A 44 -1.76 -2.25 -3.16
C LEU A 44 -2.57 -1.27 -2.31
N ILE A 45 -2.64 -1.54 -1.01
CA ILE A 45 -3.39 -0.74 -0.04
C ILE A 45 -2.46 -0.36 1.12
N VAL A 46 -2.48 0.91 1.52
CA VAL A 46 -1.81 1.41 2.73
C VAL A 46 -2.88 1.75 3.75
N TYR A 47 -2.77 1.13 4.92
CA TYR A 47 -3.62 1.44 6.07
C TYR A 47 -2.81 2.12 7.17
N GLN A 48 -3.41 3.11 7.82
CA GLN A 48 -2.99 3.55 9.15
C GLN A 48 -3.76 2.74 10.19
N ASN A 49 -3.03 2.04 11.05
CA ASN A 49 -3.61 1.31 12.17
C ASN A 49 -3.55 2.17 13.43
N MET A 50 -4.71 2.61 13.93
CA MET A 50 -4.85 3.41 15.15
C MET A 50 -5.13 2.54 16.39
N GLY A 51 -5.00 1.22 16.30
CA GLY A 51 -5.30 0.25 17.36
C GLY A 51 -6.78 -0.14 17.40
N TYR A 52 -7.69 0.84 17.37
CA TYR A 52 -9.15 0.60 17.35
C TYR A 52 -9.76 0.60 15.94
N GLN A 53 -9.03 1.12 14.94
CA GLN A 53 -9.49 1.24 13.57
C GLN A 53 -8.32 1.14 12.58
N MET A 54 -8.59 0.53 11.42
CA MET A 54 -7.73 0.65 10.23
C MET A 54 -8.33 1.66 9.27
N VAL A 55 -7.51 2.63 8.87
CA VAL A 55 -7.91 3.74 8.00
C VAL A 55 -7.19 3.58 6.67
N GLU A 56 -7.93 3.43 5.58
CA GLU A 56 -7.32 3.38 4.24
C GLU A 56 -6.78 4.77 3.88
N LEU A 57 -5.46 4.87 3.69
CA LEU A 57 -4.81 6.11 3.28
C LEU A 57 -4.43 6.13 1.79
N PHE A 58 -4.25 4.95 1.19
CA PHE A 58 -3.91 4.83 -0.22
C PHE A 58 -4.37 3.50 -0.77
N LYS A 59 -4.88 3.51 -2.01
CA LYS A 59 -5.19 2.30 -2.76
C LYS A 59 -4.94 2.48 -4.25
N LYS A 60 -4.29 1.47 -4.84
CA LYS A 60 -4.20 1.28 -6.29
C LYS A 60 -4.49 -0.17 -6.62
N SER A 61 -5.26 -0.39 -7.67
CA SER A 61 -5.67 -1.73 -8.12
C SER A 61 -5.40 -1.91 -9.61
N GLY A 62 -5.01 -3.11 -10.01
CA GLY A 62 -4.76 -3.45 -11.40
C GLY A 62 -3.50 -2.83 -11.98
N ASN A 63 -3.36 -2.95 -13.30
CA ASN A 63 -2.20 -2.44 -14.04
C ASN A 63 -2.08 -0.90 -13.93
N LYS A 64 -0.85 -0.42 -13.71
CA LYS A 64 -0.46 1.01 -13.69
C LYS A 64 0.62 1.34 -14.70
N GLY A 65 0.95 0.38 -15.58
CA GLY A 65 1.99 0.49 -16.59
C GLY A 65 3.31 -0.13 -16.12
N ASN A 66 4.17 -0.43 -17.10
CA ASN A 66 5.48 -1.02 -16.88
C ASN A 66 6.53 0.05 -16.50
N GLN A 67 6.26 0.76 -15.40
CA GLN A 67 7.16 1.81 -14.87
C GLN A 67 6.97 1.97 -13.37
N TRP A 68 8.06 2.35 -12.69
CA TRP A 68 8.01 2.68 -11.27
C TRP A 68 7.26 3.98 -11.05
N LYS A 69 6.37 4.00 -10.07
CA LYS A 69 5.61 5.18 -9.66
C LYS A 69 5.91 5.52 -8.22
N LYS A 70 5.90 6.81 -7.90
CA LYS A 70 6.05 7.30 -6.53
C LYS A 70 4.67 7.62 -5.95
N ALA A 71 4.50 7.34 -4.67
CA ALA A 71 3.34 7.75 -3.88
C ALA A 71 3.82 8.42 -2.60
N GLU A 72 3.06 9.43 -2.18
CA GLU A 72 3.23 10.12 -0.91
C GLU A 72 1.89 10.06 -0.17
N VAL A 73 1.93 9.66 1.10
CA VAL A 73 0.74 9.44 1.92
C VAL A 73 0.96 10.13 3.25
N GLN A 74 0.08 11.08 3.58
CA GLN A 74 0.11 11.78 4.85
C GLN A 74 -0.49 10.88 5.94
N ILE A 75 0.27 10.68 7.00
CA ILE A 75 -0.14 9.99 8.22
C ILE A 75 -0.38 11.08 9.25
N ASN A 76 -1.65 11.38 9.51
CA ASN A 76 -2.02 12.40 10.48
C ASN A 76 -2.30 11.77 11.84
N ASN A 77 -2.03 12.50 12.91
CA ASN A 77 -2.55 12.18 14.23
C ASN A 77 -4.06 12.46 14.22
N GLY A 78 -4.88 11.45 13.89
CA GLY A 78 -6.29 11.33 14.30
C GLY A 78 -7.27 12.48 14.06
N ASN A 79 -6.92 13.54 13.31
CA ASN A 79 -7.81 14.67 13.05
C ASN A 79 -8.14 14.71 11.56
N TYR A 80 -9.27 14.11 11.22
CA TYR A 80 -9.89 14.26 9.91
C TYR A 80 -10.44 15.68 9.80
N TYR A 81 -10.09 16.40 8.74
CA TYR A 81 -10.95 17.48 8.26
C TYR A 81 -12.01 16.86 7.36
N SER A 82 -13.25 17.24 7.67
CA SER A 82 -14.51 16.97 6.95
C SER A 82 -14.44 17.32 5.47
#